data_AF-A0A3N5S930-F1
#
_entry.id   AF-A0A3N5S930-F1
#
_cell.length_a   1.000
_cell.length_b   1.000
_cell.length_c   1.000
_cell.angle_alpha   90.00
_cell.angle_beta   90.00
_cell.angle_gamma   90.00
#
_symmetry.space_group_name_H-M   'P 1'
#
loop_
_entity.id
_entity.type
_entity.pdbx_description
1 polymer ?
#
loop_
_entity_poly.entity_id
_entity_poly.type
_entity_poly.pdbx_seq_one_letter_code
_entity_poly.pdbx_strand_id
1 'polypeptide(L)'
;MGFLKDARRSFLKYSEMLIDKTEEYTRLAKLNLEIKRLEYMIEKNHIEIGEYVSGKIAEGAAELRLDDETIKTRHQNILANRETIAARRREIEEIKQARSTGGPVDPGKAAD
;
A
#
# COMPACT_ATOMS: atom_id res chain seq x y z
N MET A 1 -45.05 5.15 18.77
CA MET A 1 -43.81 4.94 18.00
C MET A 1 -42.67 4.92 19.01
N GLY A 2 -42.12 3.74 19.29
CA GLY A 2 -41.38 3.49 20.52
C GLY A 2 -39.87 3.64 20.39
N PHE A 3 -39.29 4.43 21.28
CA PHE A 3 -37.85 4.64 21.48
C PHE A 3 -36.98 3.37 21.42
N LEU A 4 -37.51 2.21 21.82
CA LEU A 4 -36.81 0.93 21.77
C LEU A 4 -36.55 0.44 20.32
N LYS A 5 -37.46 0.74 19.38
CA LYS A 5 -37.31 0.37 17.95
C LYS A 5 -36.23 1.23 17.29
N ASP A 6 -36.16 2.51 17.65
CA ASP A 6 -35.18 3.44 17.10
C ASP A 6 -33.77 3.19 17.67
N ALA A 7 -33.66 2.86 18.97
CA ALA A 7 -32.39 2.47 19.58
C ALA A 7 -31.80 1.19 18.96
N ARG A 8 -32.64 0.19 18.64
CA ARG A 8 -32.20 -1.04 17.97
C ARG A 8 -31.72 -0.76 16.54
N ARG A 9 -32.38 0.14 15.81
CA ARG A 9 -31.96 0.57 14.47
C ARG A 9 -30.63 1.31 14.50
N SER A 10 -30.47 2.22 15.46
CA SER A 10 -29.21 2.94 15.65
C SER A 10 -28.07 1.98 16.00
N PHE A 11 -28.29 1.04 16.92
CA PHE A 11 -27.27 0.05 17.30
C PHE A 11 -26.83 -0.81 16.11
N LEU A 12 -27.78 -1.31 15.31
CA LEU A 12 -27.46 -2.08 14.09
C LEU A 12 -26.62 -1.24 13.11
N LYS A 13 -27.03 0.01 12.87
CA LYS A 13 -26.30 0.93 12.00
C LYS A 13 -24.88 1.23 12.51
N TYR A 14 -24.71 1.44 13.81
CA TYR A 14 -23.39 1.64 14.42
C TYR A 14 -22.54 0.38 14.32
N SER A 15 -23.11 -0.82 14.50
CA SER A 15 -22.37 -2.07 14.36
C SER A 15 -21.90 -2.31 12.92
N GLU A 16 -22.74 -2.03 11.92
CA GLU A 16 -22.37 -2.09 10.50
C GLU A 16 -21.24 -1.10 10.19
N MET A 17 -21.37 0.16 10.63
CA MET A 17 -20.32 1.19 10.44
C MET A 17 -18.99 0.81 11.11
N LEU A 18 -19.00 0.10 12.24
CA LEU A 18 -17.78 -0.34 12.91
C LEU A 18 -17.11 -1.49 12.15
N ILE A 19 -17.89 -2.42 11.60
CA ILE A 19 -17.39 -3.51 10.77
C ILE A 19 -16.74 -2.94 9.50
N ASP A 20 -17.44 -2.04 8.80
CA ASP A 20 -16.95 -1.41 7.57
C ASP A 20 -15.62 -0.67 7.80
N LYS A 21 -15.55 0.15 8.87
CA LYS A 21 -14.31 0.85 9.23
C LYS A 21 -13.17 -0.12 9.50
N THR A 22 -13.44 -1.23 10.20
CA THR A 22 -12.41 -2.21 10.57
C THR A 22 -11.87 -2.95 9.36
N GLU A 23 -12.75 -3.30 8.41
CA GLU A 23 -12.36 -3.90 7.12
C GLU A 23 -11.50 -2.94 6.29
N GLU A 24 -11.87 -1.66 6.22
CA GLU A 24 -11.10 -0.63 5.52
C GLU A 24 -9.71 -0.42 6.14
N TYR A 25 -9.61 -0.33 7.48
CA TYR A 25 -8.32 -0.23 8.15
C TYR A 25 -7.44 -1.44 7.88
N THR A 26 -8.03 -2.64 7.86
CA THR A 26 -7.33 -3.88 7.53
C THR A 26 -6.84 -3.86 6.09
N ARG A 27 -7.65 -3.36 5.15
CA ARG A 27 -7.26 -3.20 3.74
C ARG A 27 -6.10 -2.22 3.59
N LEU A 28 -6.15 -1.06 4.25
CA LEU A 28 -5.04 -0.09 4.25
C LEU A 28 -3.76 -0.68 4.83
N ALA A 29 -3.85 -1.43 5.93
CA ALA A 29 -2.70 -2.10 6.54
C ALA A 29 -2.08 -3.12 5.59
N LYS A 30 -2.90 -3.94 4.90
CA LYS A 30 -2.44 -4.90 3.89
C LYS A 30 -1.69 -4.21 2.75
N LEU A 31 -2.24 -3.13 2.20
CA LEU A 31 -1.61 -2.36 1.12
C LEU A 31 -0.25 -1.78 1.57
N ASN A 32 -0.17 -1.24 2.78
CA ASN A 32 1.09 -0.72 3.32
C ASN A 32 2.15 -1.82 3.54
N LEU A 33 1.76 -2.99 4.03
CA LEU A 33 2.65 -4.14 4.16
C LEU A 33 3.12 -4.69 2.81
N GLU A 34 2.29 -4.59 1.77
CA GLU A 34 2.70 -4.95 0.42
C GLU A 34 3.74 -3.96 -0.13
N ILE A 35 3.53 -2.65 0.08
CA ILE A 35 4.50 -1.59 -0.29
C ILE A 35 5.83 -1.79 0.44
N LYS A 36 5.81 -1.80 1.79
CA LYS A 36 6.54 -2.78 2.62
C LYS A 36 7.58 -3.66 1.93
N ARG A 37 7.05 -4.81 1.54
CA ARG A 37 7.73 -5.94 0.91
C ARG A 37 8.32 -5.57 -0.45
N LEU A 38 7.62 -4.78 -1.27
CA LEU A 38 8.10 -4.37 -2.59
C LEU A 38 9.31 -3.42 -2.49
N GLU A 39 9.31 -2.49 -1.53
CA GLU A 39 10.46 -1.61 -1.24
C GLU A 39 11.69 -2.45 -0.86
N TYR A 40 11.52 -3.45 0.01
CA TYR A 40 12.58 -4.40 0.35
C TYR A 40 13.07 -5.20 -0.87
N MET A 41 12.17 -5.65 -1.74
CA MET A 41 12.58 -6.35 -2.97
C MET A 41 13.39 -5.47 -3.91
N ILE A 42 13.09 -4.16 -4.00
CA ILE A 42 13.90 -3.21 -4.76
C ILE A 42 15.29 -3.08 -4.17
N GLU A 43 15.40 -2.93 -2.84
CA GLU A 43 16.68 -2.87 -2.13
C GLU A 43 17.52 -4.13 -2.37
N LYS A 44 16.89 -5.31 -2.28
CA LYS A 44 17.54 -6.59 -2.58
C LYS A 44 18.10 -6.63 -4.02
N ASN A 45 17.34 -6.18 -5.02
CA ASN A 45 17.83 -6.13 -6.40
C ASN A 45 19.02 -5.15 -6.54
N HIS A 46 19.02 -4.02 -5.82
CA HIS A 46 20.17 -3.11 -5.80
C HIS A 46 21.41 -3.76 -5.18
N ILE A 47 21.25 -4.49 -4.08
CA ILE A 47 22.33 -5.24 -3.44
C ILE A 47 22.88 -6.30 -4.41
N GLU A 48 22.02 -7.10 -5.04
CA GLU A 48 22.43 -8.14 -5.99
C GLU A 48 23.19 -7.57 -7.20
N ILE A 49 22.80 -6.39 -7.70
CA ILE A 49 23.57 -5.68 -8.73
C ILE A 49 24.94 -5.27 -8.18
N GLY A 50 25.00 -4.72 -6.97
CA GLY A 50 26.25 -4.33 -6.33
C GLY A 50 27.20 -5.51 -6.11
N GLU A 51 26.69 -6.64 -5.62
CA GLU A 51 27.43 -7.89 -5.46
C GLU A 51 27.98 -8.40 -6.80
N TYR A 52 27.15 -8.37 -7.85
CA TYR A 52 27.58 -8.76 -9.20
C TYR A 52 28.73 -7.89 -9.72
N VAL A 53 28.59 -6.56 -9.62
CA VAL A 53 29.63 -5.62 -10.04
C VAL A 53 30.91 -5.81 -9.23
N SER A 54 30.78 -5.98 -7.90
CA SER A 54 31.93 -6.25 -7.03
C SER A 54 32.65 -7.55 -7.40
N GLY A 55 31.89 -8.60 -7.75
CA GLY A 55 32.45 -9.86 -8.25
C GLY A 55 33.24 -9.66 -9.53
N LYS A 56 32.70 -8.91 -10.50
CA LYS A 56 33.39 -8.58 -11.76
C LYS A 56 34.68 -7.80 -11.54
N ILE A 57 34.69 -6.87 -10.60
CA ILE A 57 35.91 -6.13 -10.22
C ILE A 57 36.94 -7.08 -9.62
N ALA A 58 36.53 -8.00 -8.74
CA ALA A 58 37.44 -8.99 -8.14
C ALA A 58 38.02 -9.96 -9.18
N GLU A 59 37.28 -10.25 -10.25
CA GLU A 59 37.74 -11.02 -11.43
C GLU A 59 38.69 -10.22 -12.34
N GLY A 60 38.91 -8.93 -12.08
CA GLY A 60 39.80 -8.06 -12.85
C GLY A 60 39.14 -7.43 -14.08
N ALA A 61 37.81 -7.37 -14.15
CA ALA A 61 37.11 -6.70 -15.25
C ALA A 61 37.40 -5.19 -15.23
N ALA A 62 37.85 -4.65 -16.36
CA ALA A 62 38.09 -3.22 -16.55
C ALA A 62 36.81 -2.45 -16.94
N GLU A 63 35.84 -3.14 -17.54
CA GLU A 63 34.57 -2.58 -18.00
C GLU A 63 33.42 -3.55 -17.76
N LEU A 64 32.21 -3.01 -17.68
CA LEU A 64 30.98 -3.75 -17.57
C LEU A 64 29.95 -3.15 -18.50
N ARG A 65 29.24 -4.00 -19.24
CA ARG A 65 28.22 -3.54 -20.19
C ARG A 65 26.86 -3.44 -19.49
N LEU A 66 26.12 -2.38 -19.78
CA LEU A 66 24.79 -2.16 -19.23
C LEU A 66 23.72 -3.06 -19.85
N ASP A 67 24.02 -3.70 -20.97
CA ASP A 67 23.17 -4.70 -21.62
C ASP A 67 23.39 -6.12 -21.06
N ASP A 68 24.25 -6.28 -20.05
CA ASP A 68 24.41 -7.52 -19.32
C ASP A 68 23.06 -8.00 -18.76
N GLU A 69 22.71 -9.26 -19.07
CA GLU A 69 21.40 -9.83 -18.71
C GLU A 69 21.14 -9.84 -17.21
N THR A 70 22.18 -10.00 -16.38
CA THR A 70 22.04 -9.96 -14.93
C THR A 70 21.60 -8.57 -14.48
N ILE A 71 22.27 -7.52 -14.96
CA ILE A 71 21.93 -6.13 -14.63
C ILE A 71 20.53 -5.79 -15.17
N LYS A 72 20.27 -6.14 -16.42
CA LYS A 72 19.03 -5.81 -17.12
C LYS A 72 17.82 -6.46 -16.46
N THR A 73 17.90 -7.75 -16.13
CA THR A 73 16.82 -8.48 -15.44
C THR A 73 16.53 -7.86 -14.08
N ARG A 74 17.56 -7.56 -13.29
CA ARG A 74 17.38 -6.93 -11.96
C ARG A 74 16.80 -5.53 -12.07
N HIS A 75 17.21 -4.76 -13.07
CA HIS A 75 16.65 -3.44 -13.35
C HIS A 75 15.18 -3.51 -13.75
N GLN A 76 14.80 -4.46 -14.61
CA GLN A 76 13.40 -4.68 -14.98
C GLN A 76 12.53 -5.05 -13.77
N ASN A 77 13.04 -5.90 -12.87
CA ASN A 77 12.34 -6.22 -11.62
C ASN A 77 12.13 -4.98 -10.74
N ILE A 78 13.13 -4.08 -10.66
CA ILE A 78 13.00 -2.81 -9.93
C ILE A 78 11.89 -1.95 -10.55
N LEU A 79 11.82 -1.85 -11.87
CA LEU A 79 10.78 -1.08 -12.57
C LEU A 79 9.38 -1.66 -12.29
N ALA A 80 9.21 -2.97 -12.46
CA ALA A 80 7.93 -3.64 -12.20
C ALA A 80 7.45 -3.46 -10.74
N ASN A 81 8.38 -3.55 -9.78
CA ASN A 81 8.06 -3.30 -8.37
C ASN A 81 7.67 -1.84 -8.12
N ARG A 82 8.35 -0.87 -8.75
CA ARG A 82 8.01 0.56 -8.64
C ARG A 82 6.64 0.87 -9.22
N GLU A 83 6.30 0.29 -10.36
CA GLU A 83 4.97 0.43 -10.97
C GLU A 83 3.88 -0.11 -10.04
N THR A 84 4.12 -1.29 -9.44
CA THR A 84 3.20 -1.89 -8.47
C THR A 84 3.03 -1.03 -7.23
N ILE A 85 4.13 -0.50 -6.66
CA ILE A 85 4.08 0.45 -5.53
C ILE A 85 3.25 1.69 -5.90
N ALA A 86 3.45 2.25 -7.10
CA ALA A 86 2.69 3.42 -7.55
C ALA A 86 1.19 3.13 -7.71
N ALA A 87 0.81 1.92 -8.15
CA ALA A 87 -0.58 1.48 -8.18
C ALA A 87 -1.17 1.32 -6.77
N ARG A 88 -0.45 0.68 -5.85
CA ARG A 88 -0.89 0.48 -4.46
C ARG A 88 -1.03 1.79 -3.68
N ARG A 89 -0.13 2.76 -3.93
CA ARG A 89 -0.23 4.12 -3.35
C ARG A 89 -1.47 4.85 -3.87
N ARG A 90 -1.83 4.70 -5.15
CA ARG A 90 -3.08 5.25 -5.70
C ARG A 90 -4.31 4.64 -5.01
N GLU A 91 -4.34 3.32 -4.84
CA GLU A 91 -5.43 2.62 -4.13
C GLU A 91 -5.59 3.10 -2.68
N ILE A 92 -4.48 3.35 -1.97
CA ILE A 92 -4.52 3.94 -0.62
C ILE A 92 -5.16 5.33 -0.64
N GLU A 93 -4.79 6.18 -1.60
CA GLU A 93 -5.35 7.53 -1.70
C GLU A 93 -6.84 7.52 -2.07
N GLU A 94 -7.28 6.60 -2.93
CA GLU A 94 -8.70 6.39 -3.24
C GLU A 94 -9.51 6.01 -2.00
N ILE A 95 -9.01 5.06 -1.19
CA ILE A 95 -9.66 4.67 0.08
C ILE A 95 -9.70 5.84 1.07
N LYS A 96 -8.63 6.64 1.16
CA LYS A 96 -8.61 7.83 2.03
C LYS A 96 -9.57 8.92 1.57
N GLN A 97 -9.68 9.15 0.26
CA GLN A 97 -10.59 10.16 -0.31
C GLN A 97 -12.07 9.75 -0.19
N ALA A 98 -12.37 8.47 -0.36
CA ALA A 98 -13.72 7.95 -0.07
C ALA A 98 -14.13 8.22 1.40
N ARG A 99 -13.18 8.11 2.34
CA ARG A 99 -13.41 8.46 3.76
C ARG A 99 -13.63 9.95 4.01
N SER A 100 -12.97 10.83 3.26
CA SER A 100 -13.13 12.29 3.45
C SER A 100 -14.41 12.85 2.83
N THR A 101 -14.92 12.20 1.77
CA THR A 101 -16.17 12.58 1.10
C THR A 101 -17.42 11.94 1.75
N GLY A 102 -17.26 10.83 2.48
CA GLY A 102 -18.32 10.16 3.26
C GLY A 102 -18.39 10.54 4.74
N GLY A 103 -18.03 11.78 5.10
CA GLY A 103 -17.99 12.23 6.50
C GLY A 103 -19.34 12.03 7.23
N PRO A 104 -19.33 11.64 8.52
CA PRO A 104 -20.57 11.42 9.27
C PRO A 104 -21.37 12.72 9.37
N VAL A 105 -22.68 12.64 9.14
CA VAL A 105 -23.62 13.62 9.69
C VAL A 105 -23.40 13.61 11.20
N ASP A 106 -22.84 14.70 11.70
CA ASP A 106 -22.67 14.95 13.13
C ASP A 106 -24.07 14.96 13.78
N PRO A 107 -24.44 13.94 14.58
CA PRO A 107 -25.74 13.92 15.25
C PRO A 107 -25.80 14.98 16.37
N GLY A 108 -24.69 15.66 16.67
CA GLY A 108 -24.58 16.67 17.73
C GLY A 108 -25.01 18.08 17.34
N LYS A 109 -25.42 18.33 16.08
CA LYS A 109 -25.83 19.67 15.60
C LYS A 109 -27.34 19.83 15.37
N ALA A 110 -28.14 19.20 16.22
CA ALA A 110 -29.59 19.40 16.27
C ALA A 110 -30.03 19.68 17.71
N ALA A 111 -29.56 20.78 18.29
CA ALA A 111 -30.16 21.45 19.44
C ALA A 111 -29.54 22.84 19.61
N ASP A 112 -30.06 23.80 18.86
CA ASP A 112 -30.24 25.20 19.30
C ASP A 112 -31.55 25.71 18.66
#